data_AF-A0A2N5XYH3-F1
#
_entry.id   AF-A0A2N5XYH3-F1
#
_cell.length_a   1.000
_cell.length_b   1.000
_cell.length_c   1.000
_cell.angle_alpha   90.00
_cell.angle_beta   90.00
_cell.angle_gamma   90.00
#
_symmetry.space_group_name_H-M   'P 1'
#
loop_
_entity.id
_entity.type
_entity.pdbx_description
1 polymer ?
#
loop_
_entity_poly.entity_id
_entity_poly.type
_entity_poly.pdbx_seq_one_letter_code
_entity_poly.pdbx_strand_id
1 'polypeptide(L)'
;MKLSDFKYHLPPELIAQHPLAERSASRLLSLDGATGALRHLQFTDLPSCLDPGDLLVFNNTRVIPARLWGQKETGGRVEILIERLTGTSTALAHIRSSKSPRPGTRIFLTAAEGDEPGPWQLEVSGREGALFALRAPEGVALPTILGAIGHMPLPPYIQRADEVIDQSRYQTVYAEREGAVAAPTAGLHFTDALLAELQAKGIERATVTLHVGAGTFQPVRVERIEEHQMHSEYLEVDEALCAAVAATRNRGGRVVAVGTTAVRSLESAACGGGKVAPLTGDTDIFIYPGYRFRVVDAMITNFHLSESTLLMLVSAFAGREAIATAYREAIAQRYRFFSYGDAMFITPSPDALEQR
;
A
#
# COMPACT_ATOMS: atom_id res chain seq x y z
N MET A 1 6.50 -9.48 21.66
CA MET A 1 5.95 -10.55 20.80
C MET A 1 7.01 -10.95 19.79
N LYS A 2 7.03 -12.19 19.32
CA LYS A 2 8.06 -12.63 18.37
C LYS A 2 7.58 -12.51 16.93
N LEU A 3 8.49 -12.20 16.00
CA LEU A 3 8.20 -12.19 14.57
C LEU A 3 7.62 -13.53 14.09
N SER A 4 8.15 -14.64 14.62
CA SER A 4 7.71 -16.00 14.34
C SER A 4 6.24 -16.27 14.70
N ASP A 5 5.63 -15.47 15.58
CA ASP A 5 4.21 -15.60 15.95
C ASP A 5 3.27 -15.28 14.76
N PHE A 6 3.80 -14.63 13.71
CA PHE A 6 3.13 -14.26 12.46
C PHE A 6 3.60 -15.08 11.26
N LYS A 7 4.27 -16.20 11.53
CA LYS A 7 4.75 -17.09 10.47
C LYS A 7 3.65 -18.02 10.00
N TYR A 8 3.48 -18.11 8.68
CA TYR A 8 2.66 -19.13 8.06
C TYR A 8 3.27 -19.60 6.74
N HIS A 9 2.90 -20.80 6.30
CA HIS A 9 3.36 -21.33 5.02
C HIS A 9 2.38 -20.95 3.91
N LEU A 10 2.86 -20.25 2.88
CA LEU A 10 2.11 -19.94 1.67
C LEU A 10 2.69 -20.72 0.49
N PRO A 11 1.93 -21.63 -0.15
CA PRO A 11 2.34 -22.25 -1.40
C PRO A 11 2.58 -21.18 -2.48
N PRO A 12 3.75 -21.17 -3.17
CA PRO A 12 4.10 -20.13 -4.14
C PRO A 12 3.08 -19.93 -5.26
N GLU A 13 2.38 -21.00 -5.67
CA GLU A 13 1.36 -20.97 -6.72
C GLU A 13 0.09 -20.19 -6.33
N LEU A 14 -0.11 -19.88 -5.06
CA LEU A 14 -1.21 -19.04 -4.59
C LEU A 14 -0.87 -17.54 -4.67
N ILE A 15 0.38 -17.18 -4.98
CA ILE A 15 0.79 -15.79 -5.17
C ILE A 15 0.38 -15.31 -6.56
N ALA A 16 -0.54 -14.35 -6.62
CA ALA A 16 -1.03 -13.83 -7.89
C ALA A 16 0.03 -13.01 -8.64
N GLN A 17 0.49 -13.54 -9.78
CA GLN A 17 1.47 -12.89 -10.66
C GLN A 17 0.83 -11.86 -11.61
N HIS A 18 -0.45 -12.03 -11.93
CA HIS A 18 -1.21 -11.13 -12.81
C HIS A 18 -2.57 -10.79 -12.19
N PRO A 19 -3.11 -9.59 -12.46
CA PRO A 19 -4.47 -9.27 -12.09
C PRO A 19 -5.47 -10.19 -12.82
N LEU A 20 -6.65 -10.36 -12.26
CA LEU A 20 -7.78 -10.97 -12.99
C LEU A 20 -8.19 -10.07 -14.16
N ALA A 21 -8.79 -10.66 -15.21
CA ALA A 21 -9.30 -9.90 -16.36
C ALA A 21 -10.26 -8.78 -15.90
N GLU A 22 -11.21 -9.13 -15.05
CA GLU A 22 -12.12 -8.19 -14.39
C GLU A 22 -11.64 -7.90 -12.96
N ARG A 23 -11.64 -6.63 -12.55
CA ARG A 23 -11.17 -6.22 -11.21
C ARG A 23 -12.00 -6.82 -10.09
N SER A 24 -13.32 -6.82 -10.27
CA SER A 24 -14.30 -7.25 -9.27
C SER A 24 -14.53 -8.76 -9.23
N ALA A 25 -13.87 -9.53 -10.11
CA ALA A 25 -13.96 -10.99 -10.13
C ALA A 25 -13.12 -11.67 -9.03
N SER A 26 -12.42 -10.88 -8.21
CA SER A 26 -11.70 -11.41 -7.05
C SER A 26 -12.67 -11.95 -6.01
N ARG A 27 -12.21 -12.93 -5.23
CA ARG A 27 -12.98 -13.44 -4.10
C ARG A 27 -12.84 -12.48 -2.92
N LEU A 28 -13.82 -12.55 -2.01
CA LEU A 28 -13.82 -11.82 -0.75
C LEU A 28 -13.97 -12.83 0.40
N LEU A 29 -13.03 -12.83 1.34
CA LEU A 29 -13.18 -13.55 2.61
C LEU A 29 -13.64 -12.56 3.68
N SER A 30 -14.88 -12.70 4.16
CA SER A 30 -15.37 -11.91 5.28
C SER A 30 -15.00 -12.61 6.58
N LEU A 31 -14.29 -11.90 7.46
CA LEU A 31 -13.96 -12.33 8.82
C LEU A 31 -14.69 -11.43 9.83
N ASP A 32 -15.52 -12.05 10.65
CA ASP A 32 -16.06 -11.40 11.85
C ASP A 32 -15.04 -11.48 12.98
N GLY A 33 -14.45 -10.33 13.37
CA GLY A 33 -13.46 -10.29 14.44
C GLY A 33 -14.01 -10.58 15.83
N ALA A 34 -15.32 -10.43 16.05
CA ALA A 34 -15.95 -10.73 17.34
C ALA A 34 -16.12 -12.24 17.57
N THR A 35 -16.50 -12.96 16.52
CA THR A 35 -16.85 -14.39 16.61
C THR A 35 -15.82 -15.32 15.97
N GLY A 36 -14.94 -14.79 15.12
CA GLY A 36 -14.06 -15.57 14.26
C GLY A 36 -14.77 -16.22 13.06
N ALA A 37 -16.05 -15.92 12.83
CA ALA A 37 -16.81 -16.51 11.73
C ALA A 37 -16.28 -16.08 10.37
N LEU A 38 -16.20 -17.04 9.44
CA LEU A 38 -15.76 -16.84 8.06
C LEU A 38 -16.92 -16.98 7.09
N ARG A 39 -16.99 -16.09 6.10
CA ARG A 39 -17.89 -16.22 4.95
C ARG A 39 -17.10 -16.07 3.65
N HIS A 40 -17.32 -16.99 2.72
CA HIS A 40 -16.74 -16.94 1.39
C HIS A 40 -17.70 -16.24 0.44
N LEU A 41 -17.25 -15.14 -0.15
CA LEU A 41 -18.03 -14.26 -1.01
C LEU A 41 -17.24 -13.95 -2.28
N GLN A 42 -17.88 -13.27 -3.23
CA GLN A 42 -17.22 -12.54 -4.31
C GLN A 42 -17.03 -11.08 -3.91
N PHE A 43 -16.08 -10.38 -4.54
CA PHE A 43 -15.87 -8.95 -4.25
C PHE A 43 -17.09 -8.10 -4.61
N THR A 44 -17.87 -8.52 -5.61
CA THR A 44 -19.17 -7.94 -5.95
C THR A 44 -20.21 -8.06 -4.83
N ASP A 45 -20.03 -8.97 -3.87
CA ASP A 45 -20.92 -9.10 -2.71
C ASP A 45 -20.57 -8.13 -1.58
N LEU A 46 -19.50 -7.31 -1.72
CA LEU A 46 -19.10 -6.31 -0.73
C LEU A 46 -20.26 -5.41 -0.25
N PRO A 47 -21.21 -4.95 -1.11
CA PRO A 47 -22.34 -4.19 -0.64
C PRO A 47 -23.14 -4.91 0.46
N SER A 48 -23.17 -6.24 0.50
CA SER A 48 -23.87 -7.01 1.56
C SER A 48 -23.18 -6.98 2.92
N CYS A 49 -21.91 -6.57 2.98
CA CYS A 49 -21.13 -6.40 4.20
C CYS A 49 -21.24 -4.99 4.80
N LEU A 50 -21.82 -4.06 4.05
CA LEU A 50 -21.88 -2.64 4.34
C LEU A 50 -23.31 -2.19 4.62
N ASP A 51 -23.47 -1.20 5.49
CA ASP A 51 -24.77 -0.65 5.89
C ASP A 51 -24.94 0.78 5.32
N PRO A 52 -26.18 1.20 4.99
CA PRO A 52 -26.45 2.58 4.64
C PRO A 52 -25.95 3.53 5.75
N GLY A 53 -25.27 4.60 5.37
CA GLY A 53 -24.65 5.54 6.31
C GLY A 53 -23.19 5.23 6.66
N ASP A 54 -22.65 4.08 6.26
CA ASP A 54 -21.21 3.81 6.35
C ASP A 54 -20.39 4.77 5.47
N LEU A 55 -19.13 4.98 5.84
CA LEU A 55 -18.15 5.74 5.09
C LEU A 55 -16.99 4.84 4.66
N LEU A 56 -16.76 4.72 3.36
CA LEU A 56 -15.55 4.10 2.83
C LEU A 56 -14.44 5.15 2.65
N VAL A 57 -13.29 4.91 3.28
CA VAL A 57 -12.11 5.77 3.18
C VAL A 57 -11.06 5.12 2.30
N PHE A 58 -10.76 5.75 1.17
CA PHE A 58 -9.84 5.24 0.15
C PHE A 58 -8.50 5.98 0.18
N ASN A 59 -7.41 5.32 -0.23
CA ASN A 59 -6.15 6.00 -0.53
C ASN A 59 -6.11 6.37 -2.02
N ASN A 60 -6.16 7.67 -2.36
CA ASN A 60 -6.18 8.16 -3.76
C ASN A 60 -4.78 8.36 -4.37
N THR A 61 -3.74 7.82 -3.72
CA THR A 61 -2.37 7.87 -4.23
C THR A 61 -2.23 7.20 -5.60
N ARG A 62 -1.43 7.81 -6.46
CA ARG A 62 -1.12 7.36 -7.81
C ARG A 62 0.33 6.92 -7.88
N VAL A 63 0.54 5.72 -8.42
CA VAL A 63 1.85 5.10 -8.56
C VAL A 63 2.57 5.74 -9.74
N ILE A 64 3.80 6.20 -9.50
CA ILE A 64 4.67 6.70 -10.57
C ILE A 64 5.53 5.53 -11.08
N PRO A 65 5.94 5.53 -12.37
CA PRO A 65 6.83 4.52 -12.92
C PRO A 65 8.28 4.74 -12.41
N ALA A 66 8.46 4.45 -11.13
CA ALA A 66 9.62 4.81 -10.30
C ALA A 66 10.87 3.96 -10.55
N ARG A 67 10.77 2.86 -11.31
CA ARG A 67 11.92 1.97 -11.57
C ARG A 67 12.63 2.41 -12.85
N LEU A 68 13.94 2.62 -12.76
CA LEU A 68 14.79 2.99 -13.87
C LEU A 68 15.98 2.04 -13.94
N TRP A 69 16.48 1.84 -15.16
CA TRP A 69 17.69 1.09 -15.45
C TRP A 69 18.76 2.02 -15.99
N GLY A 70 20.03 1.69 -15.76
CA GLY A 70 21.11 2.49 -16.28
C GLY A 70 22.49 1.88 -16.12
N GLN A 71 23.48 2.66 -16.54
CA GLN A 71 24.89 2.29 -16.48
C GLN A 71 25.70 3.49 -15.97
N LYS A 72 26.65 3.24 -15.06
CA LYS A 72 27.62 4.26 -14.63
C LYS A 72 28.59 4.57 -15.77
N GLU A 73 29.30 5.69 -15.69
CA GLU A 73 30.43 6.02 -16.59
C GLU A 73 31.48 4.91 -16.72
N THR A 74 31.61 4.08 -15.69
CA THR A 74 32.52 2.91 -15.66
C THR A 74 31.98 1.67 -16.39
N GLY A 75 30.78 1.73 -16.97
CA GLY A 75 30.07 0.60 -17.59
C GLY A 75 29.33 -0.31 -16.60
N GLY A 76 29.44 -0.06 -15.29
CA GLY A 76 28.74 -0.86 -14.28
C GLY A 76 27.23 -0.58 -14.29
N ARG A 77 26.43 -1.63 -14.52
CA ARG A 77 24.96 -1.57 -14.50
C ARG A 77 24.40 -1.17 -13.12
N VAL A 78 23.28 -0.46 -13.14
CA VAL A 78 22.53 -0.03 -11.96
C VAL A 78 21.03 -0.17 -12.18
N GLU A 79 20.33 -0.55 -11.11
CA GLU A 79 18.88 -0.45 -10.99
C GLU A 79 18.59 0.68 -10.00
N ILE A 80 17.67 1.57 -10.35
CA ILE A 80 17.24 2.69 -9.52
C ILE A 80 15.75 2.51 -9.23
N LEU A 81 15.38 2.61 -7.97
CA LEU A 81 13.99 2.70 -7.54
C LEU A 81 13.79 4.02 -6.81
N ILE A 82 13.10 4.97 -7.44
CA ILE A 82 12.75 6.25 -6.82
C ILE A 82 11.87 5.98 -5.61
N GLU A 83 12.25 6.54 -4.47
CA GLU A 83 11.49 6.50 -3.21
C GLU A 83 10.50 7.65 -3.14
N ARG A 84 11.00 8.87 -3.41
CA ARG A 84 10.21 10.10 -3.42
C ARG A 84 10.88 11.17 -4.26
N LEU A 85 10.06 11.98 -4.93
CA LEU A 85 10.51 13.22 -5.55
C LEU A 85 10.66 14.27 -4.45
N THR A 86 11.80 14.97 -4.40
CA THR A 86 12.07 16.07 -3.45
C THR A 86 12.00 17.44 -4.12
N GLY A 87 11.78 17.46 -5.43
CA GLY A 87 11.63 18.64 -6.27
C GLY A 87 11.35 18.22 -7.70
N THR A 88 11.33 19.18 -8.63
CA THR A 88 11.06 18.91 -10.05
C THR A 88 12.18 18.10 -10.73
N SER A 89 13.42 18.26 -10.29
CA SER A 89 14.62 17.61 -10.85
C SER A 89 15.41 16.79 -9.82
N THR A 90 14.89 16.62 -8.59
CA THR A 90 15.58 15.89 -7.52
C THR A 90 14.71 14.83 -6.89
N ALA A 91 15.33 13.72 -6.49
CA ALA A 91 14.66 12.62 -5.83
C ALA A 91 15.58 11.89 -4.86
N LEU A 92 14.97 11.17 -3.93
CA LEU A 92 15.63 10.12 -3.17
C LEU A 92 15.31 8.76 -3.79
N ALA A 93 16.29 7.87 -3.80
CA ALA A 93 16.15 6.56 -4.43
C ALA A 93 16.98 5.48 -3.74
N HIS A 94 16.54 4.23 -3.90
CA HIS A 94 17.38 3.05 -3.71
C HIS A 94 18.14 2.77 -5.01
N ILE A 95 19.44 2.49 -4.90
CA ILE A 95 20.27 2.08 -6.04
C ILE A 95 20.85 0.70 -5.76
N ARG A 96 20.55 -0.28 -6.61
CA ARG A 96 21.20 -1.59 -6.60
C ARG A 96 22.31 -1.61 -7.64
N SER A 97 23.54 -1.91 -7.19
CA SER A 97 24.73 -1.98 -8.03
C SER A 97 25.81 -2.81 -7.37
N SER A 98 26.75 -3.39 -8.14
CA SER A 98 27.86 -4.18 -7.57
C SER A 98 28.83 -3.33 -6.74
N LYS A 99 29.03 -2.07 -7.15
CA LYS A 99 29.81 -1.07 -6.39
C LYS A 99 28.98 0.19 -6.29
N SER A 100 28.66 0.56 -5.05
CA SER A 100 27.88 1.76 -4.72
C SER A 100 28.45 3.00 -5.44
N PRO A 101 27.61 3.79 -6.13
CA PRO A 101 28.05 5.04 -6.73
C PRO A 101 28.42 6.06 -5.64
N ARG A 102 29.37 6.93 -5.94
CA ARG A 102 29.80 8.04 -5.08
C ARG A 102 29.11 9.34 -5.52
N PRO A 103 29.05 10.37 -4.67
CA PRO A 103 28.64 11.70 -5.11
C PRO A 103 29.44 12.15 -6.35
N GLY A 104 28.75 12.78 -7.31
CA GLY A 104 29.27 13.15 -8.63
C GLY A 104 29.23 12.04 -9.68
N THR A 105 28.84 10.80 -9.33
CA THR A 105 28.72 9.73 -10.33
C THR A 105 27.57 10.01 -11.27
N ARG A 106 27.84 10.01 -12.59
CA ARG A 106 26.81 10.04 -13.61
C ARG A 106 26.32 8.63 -13.95
N ILE A 107 25.01 8.52 -14.10
CA ILE A 107 24.30 7.31 -14.50
C ILE A 107 23.58 7.64 -15.79
N PHE A 108 23.95 6.97 -16.88
CA PHE A 108 23.25 7.06 -18.14
C PHE A 108 22.11 6.04 -18.12
N LEU A 109 20.88 6.51 -18.34
CA LEU A 109 19.70 5.69 -18.22
C LEU A 109 19.42 4.92 -19.51
N THR A 110 18.86 3.73 -19.37
CA THR A 110 18.52 2.82 -20.46
C THR A 110 17.01 2.65 -20.52
N ALA A 111 16.48 2.26 -21.69
CA ALA A 111 15.04 2.05 -21.85
C ALA A 111 14.56 0.81 -21.07
N ALA A 112 15.33 -0.28 -21.08
CA ALA A 112 15.10 -1.46 -20.24
C ALA A 112 16.42 -2.00 -19.64
N GLU A 113 16.32 -3.07 -18.85
CA GLU A 113 17.48 -3.73 -18.28
C GLU A 113 18.39 -4.31 -19.38
N GLY A 114 19.65 -3.87 -19.40
CA GLY A 114 20.66 -4.40 -20.32
C GLY A 114 20.73 -3.71 -21.69
N ASP A 115 19.82 -2.76 -21.96
CA ASP A 115 19.85 -1.93 -23.15
C ASP A 115 21.05 -0.96 -23.16
N GLU A 116 21.31 -0.39 -24.33
CA GLU A 116 22.28 0.69 -24.50
C GLU A 116 21.76 2.02 -23.89
N PRO A 117 22.65 2.87 -23.36
CA PRO A 117 22.25 4.16 -22.81
C PRO A 117 21.53 5.07 -23.81
N GLY A 118 20.43 5.66 -23.37
CA GLY A 118 19.64 6.62 -24.13
C GLY A 118 20.07 8.08 -23.87
N PRO A 119 19.20 9.06 -24.19
CA PRO A 119 19.51 10.48 -24.02
C PRO A 119 19.43 10.96 -22.56
N TRP A 120 18.86 10.15 -21.66
CA TRP A 120 18.60 10.53 -20.28
C TRP A 120 19.76 10.15 -19.37
N GLN A 121 20.06 11.00 -18.39
CA GLN A 121 21.07 10.73 -17.37
C GLN A 121 20.64 11.31 -16.02
N LEU A 122 21.19 10.76 -14.94
CA LEU A 122 21.07 11.28 -13.58
C LEU A 122 22.45 11.39 -12.95
N GLU A 123 22.61 12.33 -12.02
CA GLU A 123 23.79 12.46 -11.18
C GLU A 123 23.46 12.07 -9.74
N VAL A 124 24.33 11.28 -9.12
CA VAL A 124 24.27 11.03 -7.68
C VAL A 124 24.83 12.25 -6.96
N SER A 125 23.99 13.06 -6.33
CA SER A 125 24.42 14.27 -5.63
C SER A 125 24.83 14.03 -4.18
N GLY A 126 24.44 12.89 -3.58
CA GLY A 126 24.71 12.62 -2.18
C GLY A 126 23.94 11.42 -1.63
N ARG A 127 23.77 11.39 -0.31
CA ARG A 127 22.96 10.39 0.41
C ARG A 127 22.19 11.05 1.54
N GLU A 128 21.01 10.51 1.83
CA GLU A 128 20.21 10.82 3.01
C GLU A 128 19.89 9.50 3.72
N GLY A 129 20.66 9.21 4.79
CA GLY A 129 20.63 7.91 5.45
C GLY A 129 20.93 6.77 4.46
N ALA A 130 19.98 5.85 4.29
CA ALA A 130 20.11 4.72 3.38
C ALA A 130 19.92 5.10 1.90
N LEU A 131 19.25 6.21 1.61
CA LEU A 131 18.84 6.61 0.25
C LEU A 131 19.94 7.41 -0.47
N PHE A 132 19.97 7.30 -1.79
CA PHE A 132 20.80 8.14 -2.65
C PHE A 132 20.00 9.37 -3.07
N ALA A 133 20.63 10.54 -2.98
CA ALA A 133 20.10 11.76 -3.57
C ALA A 133 20.49 11.79 -5.06
N LEU A 134 19.49 11.89 -5.92
CA LEU A 134 19.62 11.94 -7.37
C LEU A 134 19.19 13.30 -7.90
N ARG A 135 19.89 13.77 -8.93
CA ARG A 135 19.60 15.02 -9.63
C ARG A 135 19.58 14.80 -11.13
N ALA A 136 18.52 15.25 -11.79
CA ALA A 136 18.44 15.35 -13.24
C ALA A 136 19.21 16.58 -13.75
N PRO A 137 19.70 16.58 -15.00
CA PRO A 137 20.33 17.75 -15.62
C PRO A 137 19.46 19.00 -15.56
N GLU A 138 20.09 20.17 -15.61
CA GLU A 138 19.38 21.44 -15.63
C GLU A 138 18.36 21.52 -16.78
N GLY A 139 17.17 22.02 -16.47
CA GLY A 139 16.06 22.09 -17.42
C GLY A 139 15.30 20.77 -17.65
N VAL A 140 15.74 19.65 -17.07
CA VAL A 140 15.07 18.35 -17.20
C VAL A 140 14.30 18.02 -15.92
N ALA A 141 13.00 17.81 -16.05
CA ALA A 141 12.15 17.38 -14.95
C ALA A 141 12.18 15.83 -14.82
N LEU A 142 12.30 15.33 -13.59
CA LEU A 142 12.26 13.88 -13.32
C LEU A 142 10.96 13.22 -13.79
N PRO A 143 9.76 13.82 -13.61
CA PRO A 143 8.53 13.26 -14.17
C PRO A 143 8.59 13.02 -15.68
N THR A 144 9.31 13.85 -16.44
CA THR A 144 9.52 13.64 -17.89
C THR A 144 10.34 12.39 -18.17
N ILE A 145 11.42 12.17 -17.41
CA ILE A 145 12.25 10.96 -17.54
C ILE A 145 11.44 9.72 -17.16
N LEU A 146 10.75 9.76 -16.01
CA LEU A 146 9.93 8.66 -15.51
C LEU A 146 8.80 8.32 -16.49
N GLY A 147 8.13 9.31 -17.07
CA GLY A 147 7.11 9.06 -18.09
C GLY A 147 7.64 8.47 -19.40
N ALA A 148 8.90 8.77 -19.76
CA ALA A 148 9.50 8.32 -21.00
C ALA A 148 10.08 6.90 -20.93
N ILE A 149 10.76 6.56 -19.83
CA ILE A 149 11.53 5.30 -19.69
C ILE A 149 11.34 4.63 -18.33
N GLY A 150 10.45 5.14 -17.48
CA GLY A 150 10.16 4.55 -16.19
C GLY A 150 9.37 3.26 -16.35
N HIS A 151 9.69 2.31 -15.48
CA HIS A 151 8.98 1.05 -15.33
C HIS A 151 8.11 1.06 -14.08
N MET A 152 6.98 0.34 -14.14
CA MET A 152 6.11 0.16 -12.98
C MET A 152 6.87 -0.64 -11.91
N PRO A 153 7.06 -0.09 -10.70
CA PRO A 153 7.77 -0.76 -9.61
C PRO A 153 6.94 -1.90 -8.99
N LEU A 154 6.79 -3.00 -9.73
CA LEU A 154 6.09 -4.17 -9.22
C LEU A 154 6.82 -4.75 -7.98
N PRO A 155 6.07 -5.17 -6.94
CA PRO A 155 6.61 -5.80 -5.75
C PRO A 155 7.50 -7.00 -6.06
N PRO A 156 8.48 -7.32 -5.20
CA PRO A 156 9.47 -8.37 -5.46
C PRO A 156 8.89 -9.79 -5.55
N TYR A 157 7.66 -10.02 -5.07
CA TYR A 157 6.98 -11.31 -5.19
C TYR A 157 6.25 -11.51 -6.52
N ILE A 158 6.14 -10.46 -7.35
CA ILE A 158 5.71 -10.59 -8.76
C ILE A 158 6.97 -10.83 -9.58
N GLN A 159 7.17 -12.07 -10.00
CA GLN A 159 8.37 -12.58 -10.66
C GLN A 159 8.26 -12.49 -12.18
N ARG A 160 7.95 -11.29 -12.67
CA ARG A 160 7.94 -10.95 -14.10
C ARG A 160 8.29 -9.48 -14.29
N ALA A 161 8.66 -9.12 -15.51
CA ALA A 161 8.75 -7.73 -15.91
C ALA A 161 7.36 -7.07 -15.87
N ASP A 162 7.34 -5.75 -15.72
CA ASP A 162 6.11 -4.99 -15.89
C ASP A 162 5.67 -4.99 -17.36
N GLU A 163 4.36 -4.97 -17.55
CA GLU A 163 3.71 -4.98 -18.84
C GLU A 163 2.89 -3.69 -19.00
N VAL A 164 2.51 -3.36 -20.23
CA VAL A 164 1.66 -2.18 -20.52
C VAL A 164 0.37 -2.20 -19.69
N ILE A 165 -0.19 -3.39 -19.45
CA ILE A 165 -1.39 -3.55 -18.64
C ILE A 165 -1.18 -3.09 -17.18
N ASP A 166 0.01 -3.22 -16.60
CA ASP A 166 0.30 -2.83 -15.22
C ASP A 166 0.21 -1.32 -15.02
N GLN A 167 0.48 -0.51 -16.05
CA GLN A 167 0.30 0.95 -15.99
C GLN A 167 -1.14 1.34 -15.63
N SER A 168 -2.12 0.53 -16.07
CA SER A 168 -3.54 0.75 -15.76
C SER A 168 -4.02 -0.11 -14.59
N ARG A 169 -3.54 -1.36 -14.46
CA ARG A 169 -4.04 -2.35 -13.51
C ARG A 169 -3.36 -2.32 -12.16
N TYR A 170 -2.13 -1.82 -12.07
CA TYR A 170 -1.46 -1.52 -10.81
C TYR A 170 -1.82 -0.13 -10.29
N GLN A 171 -3.07 0.28 -10.54
CA GLN A 171 -3.64 1.55 -10.13
C GLN A 171 -5.13 1.37 -9.83
N THR A 172 -5.62 2.11 -8.82
CA THR A 172 -7.04 2.21 -8.50
C THR A 172 -7.78 3.11 -9.49
N VAL A 173 -9.10 2.93 -9.64
CA VAL A 173 -9.92 3.74 -10.55
C VAL A 173 -10.11 5.20 -10.09
N TYR A 174 -9.79 5.49 -8.83
CA TYR A 174 -9.90 6.80 -8.19
C TYR A 174 -8.51 7.40 -7.85
N ALA A 175 -7.48 7.02 -8.59
CA ALA A 175 -6.12 7.49 -8.36
C ALA A 175 -5.88 8.89 -8.91
N GLU A 176 -5.44 9.80 -8.05
CA GLU A 176 -5.34 11.23 -8.37
C GLU A 176 -3.98 11.83 -8.01
N ARG A 177 -3.41 11.46 -6.86
CA ARG A 177 -2.23 12.14 -6.28
C ARG A 177 -0.95 11.38 -6.59
N GLU A 178 -0.18 11.84 -7.56
CA GLU A 178 1.12 11.24 -7.93
C GLU A 178 2.15 11.31 -6.80
N GLY A 179 2.80 10.19 -6.51
CA GLY A 179 3.92 10.16 -5.57
C GLY A 179 4.23 8.79 -4.96
N ALA A 180 3.34 7.80 -5.09
CA ALA A 180 3.60 6.47 -4.54
C ALA A 180 4.51 5.63 -5.44
N VAL A 181 5.28 4.75 -4.80
CA VAL A 181 6.07 3.69 -5.43
C VAL A 181 5.31 2.36 -5.40
N ALA A 182 4.30 2.22 -4.55
CA ALA A 182 3.47 1.03 -4.50
C ALA A 182 1.98 1.37 -4.49
N ALA A 183 1.18 0.54 -5.14
CA ALA A 183 -0.26 0.73 -5.20
C ALA A 183 -0.93 0.40 -3.86
N PRO A 184 -2.01 1.11 -3.47
CA PRO A 184 -2.91 0.68 -2.39
C PRO A 184 -3.77 -0.48 -2.90
N THR A 185 -3.21 -1.69 -2.83
CA THR A 185 -3.68 -2.86 -3.59
C THR A 185 -5.09 -3.33 -3.26
N ALA A 186 -5.59 -3.05 -2.05
CA ALA A 186 -6.97 -3.36 -1.67
C ALA A 186 -8.00 -2.56 -2.49
N GLY A 187 -7.58 -1.41 -3.00
CA GLY A 187 -8.38 -0.56 -3.87
C GLY A 187 -8.51 -1.08 -5.30
N LEU A 188 -7.66 -2.01 -5.73
CA LEU A 188 -7.59 -2.45 -7.13
C LEU A 188 -8.82 -3.27 -7.56
N HIS A 189 -9.56 -3.81 -6.59
CA HIS A 189 -10.76 -4.62 -6.76
C HIS A 189 -12.00 -3.80 -7.13
N PHE A 190 -11.98 -2.49 -6.84
CA PHE A 190 -13.10 -1.60 -7.13
C PHE A 190 -13.20 -1.27 -8.62
N THR A 191 -14.43 -1.14 -9.08
CA THR A 191 -14.80 -0.64 -10.41
C THR A 191 -15.72 0.56 -10.24
N ASP A 192 -15.81 1.42 -11.27
CA ASP A 192 -16.74 2.56 -11.23
C ASP A 192 -18.20 2.10 -11.03
N ALA A 193 -18.56 0.95 -11.60
CA ALA A 193 -19.89 0.35 -11.42
C ALA A 193 -20.18 -0.02 -9.96
N LEU A 194 -19.25 -0.73 -9.31
CA LEU A 194 -19.40 -1.10 -7.90
C LEU A 194 -19.41 0.14 -7.00
N LEU A 195 -18.57 1.13 -7.28
CA LEU A 195 -18.57 2.40 -6.56
C LEU A 195 -19.93 3.09 -6.67
N ALA A 196 -20.50 3.17 -7.87
CA ALA A 196 -21.83 3.75 -8.11
C ALA A 196 -22.94 3.00 -7.36
N GLU A 197 -22.89 1.67 -7.33
CA GLU A 197 -23.82 0.83 -6.55
C GLU A 197 -23.75 1.13 -5.05
N LEU A 198 -22.54 1.21 -4.49
CA LEU A 198 -22.33 1.54 -3.07
C LEU A 198 -22.91 2.92 -2.73
N GLN A 199 -22.71 3.91 -3.61
CA GLN A 199 -23.29 5.24 -3.44
C GLN A 199 -24.82 5.21 -3.51
N ALA A 200 -25.41 4.43 -4.43
CA ALA A 200 -26.86 4.26 -4.51
C ALA A 200 -27.45 3.59 -3.26
N LYS A 201 -26.67 2.73 -2.58
CA LYS A 201 -27.02 2.14 -1.27
C LYS A 201 -26.91 3.12 -0.09
N GLY A 202 -26.41 4.34 -0.31
CA GLY A 202 -26.22 5.34 0.74
C GLY A 202 -24.91 5.18 1.51
N ILE A 203 -23.90 4.57 0.90
CA ILE A 203 -22.54 4.48 1.45
C ILE A 203 -21.74 5.67 0.92
N GLU A 204 -21.20 6.47 1.83
CA GLU A 204 -20.40 7.64 1.51
C GLU A 204 -18.95 7.24 1.18
N ARG A 205 -18.23 8.14 0.50
CA ARG A 205 -16.82 7.95 0.16
C ARG A 205 -16.02 9.18 0.58
N ALA A 206 -14.83 8.94 1.10
CA ALA A 206 -13.83 9.98 1.33
C ALA A 206 -12.43 9.43 1.01
N THR A 207 -11.45 10.31 0.93
CA THR A 207 -10.09 9.97 0.51
C THR A 207 -9.04 10.46 1.50
N VAL A 208 -8.01 9.65 1.71
CA VAL A 208 -6.71 10.06 2.23
C VAL A 208 -5.71 10.05 1.08
N THR A 209 -4.62 10.82 1.21
CA THR A 209 -3.41 10.57 0.42
C THR A 209 -2.37 9.92 1.33
N LEU A 210 -1.81 8.78 0.93
CA LEU A 210 -0.58 8.26 1.53
C LEU A 210 0.33 7.75 0.42
N HIS A 211 1.53 8.32 0.31
CA HIS A 211 2.53 7.89 -0.67
C HIS A 211 3.32 6.72 -0.10
N VAL A 212 3.03 5.52 -0.63
CA VAL A 212 3.70 4.30 -0.21
C VAL A 212 5.10 4.28 -0.79
N GLY A 213 6.12 4.30 0.07
CA GLY A 213 7.52 4.23 -0.33
C GLY A 213 7.98 2.80 -0.64
N ALA A 214 9.17 2.63 -1.22
CA ALA A 214 9.78 1.31 -1.41
C ALA A 214 10.13 0.63 -0.08
N GLY A 215 10.26 1.41 1.00
CA GLY A 215 10.39 0.90 2.37
C GLY A 215 9.30 -0.12 2.75
N THR A 216 8.09 -0.01 2.19
CA THR A 216 6.97 -0.91 2.47
C THR A 216 7.25 -2.38 2.10
N PHE A 217 8.18 -2.66 1.19
CA PHE A 217 8.57 -4.04 0.83
C PHE A 217 9.74 -4.59 1.65
N GLN A 218 10.31 -3.81 2.57
CA GLN A 218 11.43 -4.29 3.36
C GLN A 218 10.97 -5.32 4.40
N PRO A 219 11.67 -6.46 4.52
CA PRO A 219 11.33 -7.46 5.52
C PRO A 219 11.64 -6.93 6.93
N VAL A 220 10.83 -7.35 7.92
CA VAL A 220 11.16 -7.15 9.33
C VAL A 220 12.36 -8.03 9.67
N ARG A 221 13.44 -7.43 10.19
CA ARG A 221 14.70 -8.13 10.48
C ARG A 221 14.97 -8.36 11.97
N VAL A 222 14.12 -7.80 12.84
CA VAL A 222 14.22 -7.93 14.30
C VAL A 222 13.40 -9.13 14.78
N GLU A 223 13.86 -9.83 15.82
CA GLU A 223 13.12 -10.95 16.40
C GLU A 223 11.90 -10.47 17.20
N ARG A 224 12.07 -9.39 17.96
CA ARG A 224 11.02 -8.77 18.76
C ARG A 224 10.40 -7.65 17.96
N ILE A 225 9.10 -7.74 17.69
CA ILE A 225 8.42 -6.79 16.80
C ILE A 225 8.47 -5.36 17.35
N GLU A 226 8.49 -5.20 18.68
CA GLU A 226 8.53 -3.90 19.35
C GLU A 226 9.82 -3.11 19.09
N GLU A 227 10.87 -3.77 18.60
CA GLU A 227 12.15 -3.16 18.24
C GLU A 227 12.18 -2.71 16.76
N HIS A 228 11.15 -3.02 15.99
CA HIS A 228 11.09 -2.66 14.58
C HIS A 228 10.84 -1.16 14.42
N GLN A 229 11.71 -0.51 13.63
CA GLN A 229 11.52 0.87 13.22
C GLN A 229 10.80 0.89 11.88
N MET A 230 9.63 1.52 11.85
CA MET A 230 8.89 1.76 10.62
C MET A 230 9.58 2.81 9.77
N HIS A 231 9.49 2.65 8.46
CA HIS A 231 9.80 3.74 7.54
C HIS A 231 8.69 4.77 7.56
N SER A 232 9.06 6.04 7.57
CA SER A 232 8.12 7.14 7.50
C SER A 232 7.56 7.29 6.10
N GLU A 233 6.24 7.47 5.98
CA GLU A 233 5.53 7.67 4.73
C GLU A 233 4.73 8.97 4.78
N TYR A 234 4.77 9.75 3.70
CA TYR A 234 3.97 10.96 3.58
C TYR A 234 2.49 10.63 3.60
N LEU A 235 1.72 11.39 4.36
CA LEU A 235 0.26 11.34 4.40
C LEU A 235 -0.38 12.73 4.39
N GLU A 236 -1.61 12.76 3.91
CA GLU A 236 -2.51 13.90 3.93
C GLU A 236 -3.92 13.44 4.32
N VAL A 237 -4.42 14.03 5.41
CA VAL A 237 -5.79 13.93 5.91
C VAL A 237 -6.30 15.36 5.95
N ASP A 238 -7.27 15.67 5.08
CA ASP A 238 -7.80 17.03 4.94
C ASP A 238 -9.03 17.28 5.83
N GLU A 239 -9.46 18.55 5.90
CA GLU A 239 -10.65 18.95 6.65
C GLU A 239 -11.94 18.28 6.16
N ALA A 240 -12.03 18.00 4.85
CA ALA A 240 -13.21 17.38 4.25
C ALA A 240 -13.38 15.94 4.75
N LEU A 241 -12.30 15.16 4.79
CA LEU A 241 -12.29 13.83 5.38
C LEU A 241 -12.62 13.88 6.88
N CYS A 242 -12.06 14.84 7.62
CA CYS A 242 -12.38 15.00 9.04
C CYS A 242 -13.88 15.25 9.27
N ALA A 243 -14.48 16.13 8.47
CA ALA A 243 -15.91 16.41 8.52
C ALA A 243 -16.76 15.18 8.16
N ALA A 244 -16.35 14.42 7.13
CA ALA A 244 -17.03 13.18 6.73
C ALA A 244 -17.00 12.12 7.83
N VAL A 245 -15.84 11.91 8.49
CA VAL A 245 -15.71 10.99 9.63
C VAL A 245 -16.61 11.44 10.79
N ALA A 246 -16.62 12.73 11.13
CA ALA A 246 -17.48 13.25 12.20
C ALA A 246 -18.97 13.09 11.88
N ALA A 247 -19.39 13.38 10.65
CA ALA A 247 -20.77 13.18 10.20
C ALA A 247 -21.18 11.70 10.26
N THR A 248 -20.28 10.80 9.86
CA THR A 248 -20.46 9.34 9.93
C THR A 248 -20.69 8.86 11.35
N ARG A 249 -19.88 9.35 12.29
CA ARG A 249 -20.02 9.05 13.71
C ARG A 249 -21.34 9.56 14.27
N ASN A 250 -21.71 10.81 13.96
CA ASN A 250 -22.93 11.43 14.49
C ASN A 250 -24.21 10.69 14.08
N ARG A 251 -24.22 10.02 12.92
CA ARG A 251 -25.34 9.20 12.44
C ARG A 251 -25.25 7.72 12.83
N GLY A 252 -24.21 7.33 13.58
CA GLY A 252 -24.00 5.93 14.01
C GLY A 252 -23.48 4.99 12.93
N GLY A 253 -22.98 5.52 11.80
CA GLY A 253 -22.37 4.72 10.73
C GLY A 253 -20.94 4.29 11.06
N ARG A 254 -20.43 3.31 10.29
CA ARG A 254 -19.06 2.80 10.44
C ARG A 254 -18.09 3.53 9.52
N VAL A 255 -16.88 3.78 10.01
CA VAL A 255 -15.74 4.22 9.20
C VAL A 255 -14.97 2.97 8.73
N VAL A 256 -15.07 2.69 7.44
CA VAL A 256 -14.53 1.48 6.81
C VAL A 256 -13.31 1.85 5.96
N ALA A 257 -12.13 1.41 6.39
CA ALA A 257 -10.88 1.72 5.70
C ALA A 257 -10.62 0.77 4.53
N VAL A 258 -10.31 1.32 3.36
CA VAL A 258 -9.94 0.53 2.17
C VAL A 258 -8.43 0.49 2.03
N GLY A 259 -7.84 -0.59 2.54
CA GLY A 259 -6.41 -0.85 2.58
C GLY A 259 -5.76 -0.40 3.87
N THR A 260 -4.66 -1.07 4.23
CA THR A 260 -3.86 -0.77 5.42
C THR A 260 -3.24 0.64 5.40
N THR A 261 -3.05 1.24 4.23
CA THR A 261 -2.63 2.64 4.10
C THR A 261 -3.68 3.59 4.65
N ALA A 262 -4.97 3.38 4.31
CA ALA A 262 -6.06 4.20 4.83
C ALA A 262 -6.20 4.03 6.35
N VAL A 263 -6.03 2.81 6.85
CA VAL A 263 -5.98 2.53 8.29
C VAL A 263 -4.89 3.36 8.97
N ARG A 264 -3.64 3.29 8.49
CA ARG A 264 -2.52 4.02 9.09
C ARG A 264 -2.72 5.54 9.02
N SER A 265 -3.24 6.08 7.92
CA SER A 265 -3.55 7.51 7.81
C SER A 265 -4.57 7.96 8.85
N LEU A 266 -5.70 7.26 8.95
CA LEU A 266 -6.76 7.60 9.91
C LEU A 266 -6.29 7.47 11.36
N GLU A 267 -5.58 6.39 11.69
CA GLU A 267 -5.09 6.14 13.05
C GLU A 267 -3.91 7.06 13.45
N SER A 268 -3.15 7.57 12.48
CA SER A 268 -2.13 8.62 12.72
C SER A 268 -2.77 9.98 12.99
N ALA A 269 -3.85 10.30 12.28
CA ALA A 269 -4.61 11.53 12.43
C ALA A 269 -5.62 11.51 13.61
N ALA A 270 -5.74 10.38 14.32
CA ALA A 270 -6.70 10.20 15.39
C ALA A 270 -6.40 11.09 16.60
N CYS A 271 -7.36 11.94 16.99
CA CYS A 271 -7.24 12.86 18.12
C CYS A 271 -8.09 12.47 19.34
N GLY A 272 -8.62 11.23 19.34
CA GLY A 272 -9.40 10.64 20.44
C GLY A 272 -10.92 10.70 20.23
N GLY A 273 -11.66 9.84 20.94
CA GLY A 273 -13.12 9.82 20.92
C GLY A 273 -13.73 9.57 19.53
N GLY A 274 -13.09 8.73 18.70
CA GLY A 274 -13.59 8.43 17.36
C GLY A 274 -13.30 9.50 16.30
N LYS A 275 -12.54 10.55 16.63
CA LYS A 275 -12.31 11.71 15.76
C LYS A 275 -10.93 11.71 15.12
N VAL A 276 -10.84 12.37 13.97
CA VAL A 276 -9.59 12.69 13.27
C VAL A 276 -9.43 14.20 13.16
N ALA A 277 -8.19 14.68 13.15
CA ALA A 277 -7.84 16.06 12.86
C ALA A 277 -7.04 16.15 11.55
N PRO A 278 -7.07 17.29 10.85
CA PRO A 278 -6.25 17.47 9.66
C PRO A 278 -4.78 17.21 9.95
N LEU A 279 -4.11 16.47 9.08
CA LEU A 279 -2.72 16.09 9.23
C LEU A 279 -2.05 16.02 7.86
N THR A 280 -1.00 16.81 7.69
CA THR A 280 -0.09 16.75 6.55
C THR A 280 1.32 16.59 7.08
N GLY A 281 2.02 15.55 6.63
CA GLY A 281 3.37 15.24 7.09
C GLY A 281 3.68 13.76 6.93
N ASP A 282 4.64 13.27 7.69
CA ASP A 282 5.02 11.86 7.65
C ASP A 282 4.39 11.07 8.80
N THR A 283 4.07 9.80 8.57
CA THR A 283 3.75 8.82 9.61
C THR A 283 4.70 7.65 9.59
N ASP A 284 5.17 7.25 10.75
CA ASP A 284 5.89 6.02 11.02
C ASP A 284 5.07 5.09 11.95
N ILE A 285 3.74 5.26 11.99
CA ILE A 285 2.89 4.48 12.89
C ILE A 285 3.07 2.98 12.64
N PHE A 286 3.37 2.26 13.72
CA PHE A 286 3.46 0.81 13.71
C PHE A 286 2.29 0.20 14.48
N ILE A 287 1.36 -0.40 13.74
CA ILE A 287 0.16 -1.04 14.31
C ILE A 287 0.41 -2.55 14.42
N TYR A 288 0.39 -3.06 15.65
CA TYR A 288 0.56 -4.47 15.97
C TYR A 288 -0.33 -4.86 17.17
N PRO A 289 -0.53 -6.16 17.47
CA PRO A 289 -1.46 -6.58 18.53
C PRO A 289 -1.18 -5.92 19.88
N GLY A 290 -2.24 -5.37 20.48
CA GLY A 290 -2.16 -4.48 21.64
C GLY A 290 -2.54 -3.03 21.31
N TYR A 291 -2.47 -2.63 20.03
CA TYR A 291 -3.00 -1.34 19.57
C TYR A 291 -4.53 -1.28 19.71
N ARG A 292 -5.05 -0.13 20.15
CA ARG A 292 -6.49 0.16 20.20
C ARG A 292 -6.87 1.10 19.07
N PHE A 293 -7.69 0.62 18.14
CA PHE A 293 -8.14 1.37 16.97
C PHE A 293 -9.13 2.46 17.40
N ARG A 294 -8.81 3.69 17.05
CA ARG A 294 -9.52 4.88 17.50
C ARG A 294 -10.54 5.35 16.48
N VAL A 295 -10.34 5.03 15.20
CA VAL A 295 -11.17 5.56 14.11
C VAL A 295 -11.75 4.45 13.23
N VAL A 296 -11.01 3.39 12.96
CA VAL A 296 -11.47 2.35 12.01
C VAL A 296 -12.43 1.36 12.68
N ASP A 297 -13.54 1.04 11.99
CA ASP A 297 -14.59 0.11 12.45
C ASP A 297 -14.69 -1.17 11.62
N ALA A 298 -14.20 -1.15 10.38
CA ALA A 298 -13.98 -2.31 9.55
C ALA A 298 -12.89 -1.99 8.54
N MET A 299 -12.29 -2.99 7.93
CA MET A 299 -11.32 -2.78 6.86
C MET A 299 -11.48 -3.77 5.72
N ILE A 300 -11.17 -3.27 4.52
CA ILE A 300 -11.01 -4.08 3.31
C ILE A 300 -9.53 -4.13 3.01
N THR A 301 -8.96 -5.33 2.84
CA THR A 301 -7.53 -5.49 2.59
C THR A 301 -7.22 -6.74 1.77
N ASN A 302 -6.01 -6.89 1.26
CA ASN A 302 -5.55 -8.13 0.64
C ASN A 302 -5.06 -9.12 1.70
N PHE A 303 -4.72 -10.34 1.29
CA PHE A 303 -3.90 -11.23 2.10
C PHE A 303 -2.43 -10.79 2.09
N HIS A 304 -1.75 -10.85 3.23
CA HIS A 304 -0.44 -10.25 3.47
C HIS A 304 0.67 -11.28 3.69
N LEU A 305 1.91 -10.90 3.40
CA LEU A 305 3.09 -11.77 3.54
C LEU A 305 3.25 -12.29 4.97
N SER A 306 3.73 -13.53 5.09
CA SER A 306 4.22 -14.09 6.37
C SER A 306 5.24 -13.14 6.98
N GLU A 307 5.18 -12.94 8.30
CA GLU A 307 6.15 -12.13 9.03
C GLU A 307 6.21 -10.66 8.56
N SER A 308 5.13 -10.13 7.97
CA SER A 308 5.04 -8.73 7.53
C SER A 308 4.34 -7.82 8.55
N THR A 309 4.69 -6.53 8.53
CA THR A 309 4.03 -5.49 9.34
C THR A 309 2.54 -5.38 9.04
N LEU A 310 2.12 -5.63 7.79
CA LEU A 310 0.71 -5.63 7.39
C LEU A 310 -0.07 -6.80 8.02
N LEU A 311 0.55 -7.98 8.13
CA LEU A 311 -0.05 -9.12 8.84
C LEU A 311 -0.21 -8.83 10.34
N MET A 312 0.74 -8.10 10.93
CA MET A 312 0.65 -7.65 12.33
C MET A 312 -0.50 -6.66 12.53
N LEU A 313 -0.70 -5.73 11.60
CA LEU A 313 -1.80 -4.76 11.63
C LEU A 313 -3.16 -5.46 11.60
N VAL A 314 -3.41 -6.36 10.65
CA VAL A 314 -4.70 -7.07 10.58
C VAL A 314 -4.91 -7.99 11.78
N SER A 315 -3.83 -8.55 12.34
CA SER A 315 -3.86 -9.33 13.58
C SER A 315 -4.17 -8.47 14.81
N ALA A 316 -3.76 -7.21 14.81
CA ALA A 316 -4.14 -6.26 15.86
C ALA A 316 -5.64 -5.95 15.81
N PHE A 317 -6.22 -5.92 14.62
CA PHE A 317 -7.62 -5.57 14.41
C PHE A 317 -8.57 -6.72 14.74
N ALA A 318 -8.36 -7.92 14.16
CA ALA A 318 -9.28 -9.05 14.33
C ALA A 318 -8.82 -10.09 15.36
N GLY A 319 -7.62 -9.92 15.93
CA GLY A 319 -6.98 -10.91 16.78
C GLY A 319 -6.12 -11.91 16.00
N ARG A 320 -4.96 -12.27 16.58
CA ARG A 320 -3.95 -13.11 15.92
C ARG A 320 -4.48 -14.50 15.54
N GLU A 321 -5.21 -15.17 16.44
CA GLU A 321 -5.73 -16.52 16.19
C GLU A 321 -6.83 -16.56 15.12
N ALA A 322 -7.69 -15.54 15.09
CA ALA A 322 -8.73 -15.40 14.07
C ALA A 322 -8.12 -15.19 12.68
N ILE A 323 -7.12 -14.31 12.57
CA ILE A 323 -6.37 -14.11 11.32
C ILE A 323 -5.62 -15.38 10.90
N ALA A 324 -4.93 -16.06 11.81
CA ALA A 324 -4.24 -17.31 11.50
C ALA A 324 -5.21 -18.40 10.99
N THR A 325 -6.41 -18.47 11.55
CA THR A 325 -7.46 -19.38 11.09
C THR A 325 -8.01 -18.98 9.71
N ALA A 326 -8.30 -17.69 9.50
CA ALA A 326 -8.73 -17.17 8.21
C ALA A 326 -7.70 -17.43 7.10
N TYR A 327 -6.41 -17.28 7.38
CA TYR A 327 -5.34 -17.52 6.41
C TYR A 327 -5.18 -19.00 6.08
N ARG A 328 -5.28 -19.90 7.08
CA ARG A 328 -5.29 -21.35 6.83
C ARG A 328 -6.47 -21.76 5.96
N GLU A 329 -7.66 -21.24 6.25
CA GLU A 329 -8.85 -21.51 5.44
C GLU A 329 -8.68 -20.96 4.01
N ALA A 330 -8.18 -19.74 3.87
CA ALA A 330 -7.92 -19.13 2.56
C ALA A 330 -6.95 -19.97 1.73
N ILE A 331 -5.87 -20.48 2.33
CA ILE A 331 -4.92 -21.39 1.67
C ILE A 331 -5.60 -22.71 1.27
N ALA A 332 -6.36 -23.33 2.18
CA ALA A 332 -7.09 -24.57 1.91
C ALA A 332 -8.09 -24.40 0.75
N GLN A 333 -8.77 -23.25 0.70
CA GLN A 333 -9.71 -22.88 -0.35
C GLN A 333 -9.03 -22.28 -1.59
N ARG A 334 -7.70 -22.27 -1.67
CA ARG A 334 -6.89 -21.76 -2.79
C ARG A 334 -7.21 -20.32 -3.18
N TYR A 335 -7.44 -19.45 -2.19
CA TYR A 335 -7.45 -18.01 -2.42
C TYR A 335 -6.10 -17.56 -3.00
N ARG A 336 -6.15 -16.48 -3.78
CA ARG A 336 -4.98 -15.80 -4.34
C ARG A 336 -4.47 -14.75 -3.35
N PHE A 337 -3.16 -14.62 -3.19
CA PHE A 337 -2.54 -13.76 -2.18
C PHE A 337 -1.86 -12.52 -2.80
N PHE A 338 -1.62 -11.50 -1.95
CA PHE A 338 -0.91 -10.25 -2.23
C PHE A 338 -1.59 -9.29 -3.22
N SER A 339 -0.81 -8.44 -3.90
CA SER A 339 -1.28 -7.28 -4.66
C SER A 339 -2.42 -7.57 -5.63
N TYR A 340 -2.26 -8.61 -6.44
CA TYR A 340 -3.24 -9.05 -7.42
C TYR A 340 -4.11 -10.20 -6.92
N GLY A 341 -4.03 -10.52 -5.63
CA GLY A 341 -4.75 -11.61 -5.00
C GLY A 341 -6.23 -11.32 -4.82
N ASP A 342 -6.84 -12.06 -3.90
CA ASP A 342 -8.19 -11.85 -3.43
C ASP A 342 -8.20 -10.86 -2.24
N ALA A 343 -9.40 -10.48 -1.81
CA ALA A 343 -9.61 -9.52 -0.74
C ALA A 343 -10.17 -10.18 0.54
N MET A 344 -10.05 -9.44 1.64
CA MET A 344 -10.69 -9.70 2.92
C MET A 344 -11.55 -8.50 3.32
N PHE A 345 -12.72 -8.75 3.91
CA PHE A 345 -13.47 -7.78 4.69
C PHE A 345 -13.39 -8.21 6.16
N ILE A 346 -12.97 -7.31 7.04
CA ILE A 346 -12.64 -7.65 8.42
C ILE A 346 -13.39 -6.69 9.35
N THR A 347 -14.09 -7.23 10.34
CA THR A 347 -14.58 -6.47 11.51
C THR A 347 -13.64 -6.66 12.70
N PRO A 348 -13.62 -5.73 13.67
CA PRO A 348 -12.67 -5.77 14.77
C PRO A 348 -13.04 -6.84 15.80
N SER A 349 -12.04 -7.34 16.51
CA SER A 349 -12.28 -8.04 17.77
C SER A 349 -12.80 -7.06 18.83
N PRO A 350 -13.57 -7.49 19.84
CA PRO A 350 -14.21 -6.59 20.78
C PRO A 350 -13.20 -5.75 21.57
N ASP A 351 -12.03 -6.34 21.81
CA ASP A 351 -10.94 -5.66 22.49
C ASP A 351 -10.16 -4.72 21.55
N ALA A 352 -10.19 -4.88 20.23
CA ALA A 352 -9.36 -4.07 19.33
C ALA A 352 -9.73 -2.59 19.29
N LEU A 353 -10.95 -2.22 19.68
CA LEU A 353 -11.39 -0.83 19.63
C LEU A 353 -11.08 -0.06 20.92
N GLU A 354 -10.70 1.21 20.78
CA GLU A 354 -10.76 2.16 21.89
C GLU A 354 -12.23 2.33 22.33
N GLN A 355 -12.49 2.47 23.64
CA GLN A 355 -13.83 2.82 24.11
C GLN A 355 -14.16 4.25 23.66
N ARG A 356 -15.27 4.43 22.96
CA ARG A 356 -15.66 5.69 22.30
C ARG A 356 -16.96 6.25 22.86
#